data_AF-A0A352SCH6-F1
#
_entry.id   AF-A0A352SCH6-F1
#
_cell.length_a   1.000
_cell.length_b   1.000
_cell.length_c   1.000
_cell.angle_alpha   90.00
_cell.angle_beta   90.00
_cell.angle_gamma   90.00
#
_symmetry.space_group_name_H-M   'P 1'
#
loop_
_entity.id
_entity.type
_entity.pdbx_description
1 polymer ?
#
loop_
_entity_poly.entity_id
_entity_poly.type
_entity_poly.pdbx_seq_one_letter_code
_entity_poly.pdbx_strand_id
1 'polypeptide(L)'
;MSPPKEGPLLRALLANAHRMNFFRLCELIELSAPHRPPLGTTDSLADEPVRFRSSGGLGFPGREIDAVEYDDDDPDRPPVIRTAFLGLYGVDARMPSYFVDEIAQRRDGA
;
A
#
# COMPACT_ATOMS: atom_id res chain seq x y z
N MET A 1 20.65 13.87 5.97
CA MET A 1 20.18 13.48 7.32
C MET A 1 19.13 12.41 7.09
N SER A 2 19.46 11.12 7.21
CA SER A 2 18.46 10.06 6.98
C SER A 2 17.36 10.17 8.02
N PRO A 3 16.08 10.30 7.66
CA PRO A 3 15.00 10.12 8.61
C PRO A 3 15.03 8.67 9.12
N PRO A 4 14.69 8.42 10.40
CA PRO A 4 14.83 7.09 10.99
C PRO A 4 13.78 6.12 10.44
N LYS A 5 14.17 4.83 10.46
CA LYS A 5 13.34 3.63 10.63
C LYS A 5 11.98 3.97 11.23
N GLU A 6 10.92 3.48 10.60
CA GLU A 6 9.53 3.62 11.03
C GLU A 6 9.38 3.80 12.54
N GLY A 7 8.82 4.93 12.96
CA GLY A 7 8.56 5.17 14.37
C GLY A 7 7.70 4.05 14.98
N PRO A 8 7.80 3.80 16.30
CA PRO A 8 7.11 2.69 16.95
C PRO A 8 5.58 2.71 16.73
N LEU A 9 5.00 3.90 16.57
CA LEU A 9 3.59 4.07 16.22
C LEU A 9 3.29 3.57 14.81
N LEU A 10 4.06 3.99 13.80
CA LEU A 10 3.86 3.55 12.41
C LEU A 10 3.93 2.02 12.30
N ARG A 11 4.94 1.40 12.95
CA ARG A 11 5.06 -0.06 13.01
C ARG A 11 3.82 -0.72 13.63
N ALA A 12 3.29 -0.18 14.72
CA ALA A 12 2.09 -0.72 15.37
C ALA A 12 0.83 -0.57 14.50
N LEU A 13 0.71 0.54 13.77
CA LEU A 13 -0.38 0.76 12.81
C LEU A 13 -0.31 -0.26 11.67
N LEU A 14 0.87 -0.45 11.09
CA LEU A 14 1.09 -1.40 9.99
C LEU A 14 0.82 -2.84 10.39
N ALA A 15 1.26 -3.26 11.59
CA ALA A 15 0.95 -4.59 12.12
C ALA A 15 -0.56 -4.86 12.27
N ASN A 16 -1.37 -3.80 12.44
CA ASN A 16 -2.82 -3.89 12.61
C ASN A 16 -3.61 -3.38 11.39
N ALA A 17 -2.93 -3.05 10.28
CA ALA A 17 -3.54 -2.40 9.13
C ALA A 17 -4.71 -3.20 8.55
N HIS A 18 -4.57 -4.53 8.46
CA HIS A 18 -5.60 -5.45 7.96
C HIS A 18 -6.94 -5.43 8.73
N ARG A 19 -7.01 -4.74 9.88
CA ARG A 19 -8.22 -4.61 10.73
C ARG A 19 -8.83 -3.22 10.66
N MET A 20 -8.23 -2.29 9.92
CA MET A 20 -8.65 -0.90 9.84
C MET A 20 -9.37 -0.62 8.52
N ASN A 21 -10.24 0.39 8.54
CA ASN A 21 -10.64 1.06 7.31
C ASN A 21 -9.46 1.86 6.76
N PHE A 22 -9.35 1.93 5.43
CA PHE A 22 -8.28 2.59 4.70
C PHE A 22 -8.14 4.07 5.07
N PHE A 23 -9.22 4.84 5.04
CA PHE A 23 -9.14 6.27 5.36
C PHE A 23 -8.67 6.48 6.79
N ARG A 24 -9.13 5.64 7.72
CA ARG A 24 -8.68 5.69 9.10
C ARG A 24 -7.19 5.36 9.23
N LEU A 25 -6.68 4.40 8.47
CA LEU A 25 -5.25 4.11 8.43
C LEU A 25 -4.45 5.30 7.90
N CYS A 26 -4.90 5.94 6.81
CA CYS A 26 -4.26 7.13 6.24
C CYS A 26 -4.16 8.26 7.27
N GLU A 27 -5.26 8.58 7.96
CA GLU A 27 -5.27 9.59 9.02
C GLU A 27 -4.24 9.27 10.12
N LEU A 28 -4.16 8.02 10.56
CA LEU A 28 -3.25 7.60 11.62
C LEU A 28 -1.78 7.62 11.16
N ILE A 29 -1.51 7.31 9.89
CA ILE A 29 -0.18 7.44 9.28
C ILE A 29 0.25 8.92 9.28
N GLU A 30 -0.62 9.84 8.85
CA GLU A 30 -0.34 11.28 8.86
C GLU A 30 -0.08 11.79 10.29
N LEU A 31 -0.89 11.37 11.26
CA LEU A 31 -0.69 11.70 12.67
C LEU A 31 0.61 11.12 13.25
N SER A 32 1.12 10.03 12.69
CA SER A 32 2.41 9.44 13.12
C SER A 32 3.63 10.22 12.60
N ALA A 33 3.44 11.06 11.59
CA ALA A 33 4.49 11.83 10.95
C ALA A 33 4.05 13.29 10.64
N PRO A 34 3.69 14.10 11.65
CA PRO A 34 3.09 15.43 11.46
C PRO A 34 4.04 16.45 10.80
N HIS A 35 5.33 16.13 10.67
CA HIS A 35 6.32 16.96 10.00
C HIS A 35 6.48 16.64 8.51
N ARG A 36 5.77 15.62 8.00
CA ARG A 36 5.75 15.27 6.58
C ARG A 36 4.50 15.81 5.90
N PRO A 37 4.55 16.03 4.57
CA PRO A 37 3.34 16.32 3.79
C PRO A 37 2.29 15.22 3.98
N PRO A 38 0.99 15.57 4.01
CA PRO A 38 -0.10 14.59 3.99
C PRO A 38 -0.03 13.67 2.76
N LEU A 39 -0.62 12.49 2.85
CA LEU A 39 -0.56 11.49 1.80
C LEU A 39 -1.19 12.02 0.50
N GLY A 40 -0.52 11.83 -0.64
CA GLY A 40 -1.02 12.24 -1.96
C GLY A 40 -1.01 13.75 -2.24
N THR A 41 -0.36 14.56 -1.41
CA THR A 41 -0.27 16.02 -1.60
C THR A 41 0.99 16.48 -2.34
N THR A 42 1.93 15.56 -2.61
CA THR A 42 3.17 15.83 -3.33
C THR A 42 3.43 14.77 -4.39
N ASP A 43 4.22 15.14 -5.40
CA ASP A 43 4.68 14.22 -6.45
C ASP A 43 6.00 13.52 -6.08
N SER A 44 6.50 13.73 -4.86
CA SER A 44 7.77 13.22 -4.38
C SER A 44 7.59 11.89 -3.66
N LEU A 45 8.04 10.82 -4.30
CA LEU A 45 8.06 9.50 -3.68
C LEU A 45 8.93 9.47 -2.41
N ALA A 46 9.93 10.34 -2.26
CA ALA A 46 10.84 10.33 -1.12
C ALA A 46 10.13 10.67 0.22
N ASP A 47 9.01 11.37 0.17
CA ASP A 47 8.31 11.85 1.35
C ASP A 47 7.26 10.83 1.87
N GLU A 48 6.87 9.85 1.05
CA GLU A 48 5.86 8.86 1.40
C GLU A 48 6.40 7.82 2.41
N PRO A 49 5.79 7.69 3.59
CA PRO A 49 6.23 6.72 4.61
C PRO A 49 5.84 5.27 4.27
N VAL A 50 4.93 5.07 3.31
CA VAL A 50 4.41 3.77 2.86
C VAL A 50 4.09 3.85 1.37
N ARG A 51 4.02 2.72 0.67
CA ARG A 51 3.56 2.64 -0.73
C ARG A 51 2.23 1.92 -0.82
N PHE A 52 1.24 2.53 -1.48
CA PHE A 52 0.01 1.82 -1.80
C PHE A 52 0.12 1.07 -3.13
N ARG A 53 -0.34 -0.18 -3.14
CA ARG A 53 -0.43 -1.03 -4.34
C ARG A 53 -1.73 -1.81 -4.31
N SER A 54 -2.32 -2.06 -5.47
CA SER A 54 -3.44 -3.00 -5.55
C SER A 54 -2.97 -4.42 -5.24
N SER A 55 -3.83 -5.18 -4.58
CA SER A 55 -3.74 -6.65 -4.52
C SER A 55 -4.11 -7.23 -5.89
N GLY A 56 -3.48 -8.34 -6.28
CA GLY A 56 -3.73 -9.09 -7.53
C GLY A 56 -4.87 -10.10 -7.46
N GLY A 57 -5.60 -10.15 -6.34
CA GLY A 57 -6.64 -11.15 -6.13
C GLY A 57 -7.82 -10.97 -7.09
N LEU A 58 -8.23 -12.05 -7.76
CA LEU A 58 -9.45 -12.09 -8.59
C LEU A 58 -10.72 -12.43 -7.78
N GLY A 59 -10.60 -12.56 -6.45
CA GLY A 59 -11.72 -12.87 -5.55
C GLY A 59 -12.37 -11.62 -4.97
N PHE A 60 -13.56 -11.78 -4.39
CA PHE A 60 -14.20 -10.71 -3.62
C PHE A 60 -13.46 -10.48 -2.31
N PRO A 61 -13.02 -9.24 -2.03
CA PRO A 61 -12.22 -8.99 -0.84
C PRO A 61 -13.09 -8.94 0.41
N GLY A 62 -12.62 -9.57 1.49
CA GLY A 62 -13.26 -9.49 2.81
C GLY A 62 -12.85 -8.26 3.63
N ARG A 63 -11.91 -7.45 3.12
CA ARG A 63 -11.32 -6.27 3.78
C ARG A 63 -10.65 -5.35 2.77
N GLU A 64 -10.51 -4.09 3.15
CA GLU A 64 -9.89 -3.05 2.32
C GLU A 64 -8.38 -3.19 2.20
N ILE A 65 -7.71 -3.65 3.27
CA ILE A 65 -6.26 -3.84 3.33
C ILE A 65 -5.96 -5.34 3.39
N ASP A 66 -5.32 -5.85 2.35
CA ASP A 66 -5.02 -7.27 2.19
C ASP A 66 -3.75 -7.68 2.95
N ALA A 67 -2.67 -6.93 2.75
CA ALA A 67 -1.35 -7.22 3.34
C ALA A 67 -0.51 -5.95 3.54
N VAL A 68 0.51 -6.07 4.40
CA VAL A 68 1.65 -5.15 4.47
C VAL A 68 2.90 -5.96 4.17
N GLU A 69 3.64 -5.56 3.15
CA GLU A 69 4.86 -6.22 2.68
C GLU A 69 6.07 -5.37 3.04
N TYR A 70 7.11 -6.02 3.56
CA TYR A 70 8.41 -5.43 3.84
C TYR A 70 9.43 -6.00 2.86
N ASP A 71 10.42 -5.19 2.48
CA ASP A 71 11.53 -5.63 1.65
C ASP A 71 12.64 -6.15 2.58
N ASP A 72 12.82 -7.48 2.62
CA ASP A 72 13.80 -8.12 3.50
C ASP A 72 15.25 -7.84 3.05
N ASP A 73 15.45 -7.55 1.77
CA ASP A 73 16.76 -7.24 1.17
C ASP A 73 17.11 -5.74 1.30
N ASP A 74 16.10 -4.86 1.34
CA ASP A 74 16.24 -3.42 1.58
C ASP A 74 15.33 -2.92 2.73
N PRO A 75 15.76 -3.07 4.00
CA PRO A 75 14.98 -2.61 5.17
C PRO A 75 14.76 -1.10 5.25
N ASP A 76 15.45 -0.29 4.45
CA ASP A 76 15.26 1.16 4.40
C ASP A 76 14.17 1.55 3.39
N ARG A 77 13.70 0.60 2.58
CA ARG A 77 12.60 0.81 1.64
C ARG A 77 11.26 0.95 2.39
N PRO A 78 10.41 1.93 2.01
CA PRO A 78 9.08 2.05 2.60
C PRO A 78 8.24 0.78 2.35
N PRO A 79 7.49 0.30 3.36
CA PRO A 79 6.65 -0.89 3.24
C PRO A 79 5.53 -0.67 2.24
N VAL A 80 5.07 -1.76 1.64
CA VAL A 80 3.98 -1.76 0.67
C VAL A 80 2.68 -2.20 1.35
N ILE A 81 1.64 -1.37 1.27
CA ILE A 81 0.28 -1.69 1.70
C ILE A 81 -0.51 -2.16 0.48
N ARG A 82 -0.92 -3.43 0.48
CA ARG A 82 -1.80 -4.01 -0.54
C ARG A 82 -3.25 -3.67 -0.23
N THR A 83 -3.88 -2.87 -1.08
CA THR A 83 -5.31 -2.56 -1.00
C THR A 83 -6.11 -3.47 -1.93
N ALA A 84 -7.28 -3.88 -1.48
CA ALA A 84 -8.18 -4.69 -2.29
C ALA A 84 -9.04 -3.89 -3.28
N PHE A 85 -8.96 -2.56 -3.17
CA PHE A 85 -9.62 -1.58 -4.02
C PHE A 85 -8.53 -0.65 -4.61
N LEU A 86 -8.88 0.20 -5.57
CA LEU A 86 -7.95 1.00 -6.39
C LEU A 86 -7.12 0.20 -7.41
N GLY A 87 -7.48 -1.07 -7.64
CA GLY A 87 -6.92 -1.86 -8.73
C GLY A 87 -7.39 -1.39 -10.10
N LEU A 88 -6.46 -1.28 -11.05
CA LEU A 88 -6.80 -1.23 -12.47
C LEU A 88 -7.18 -2.63 -12.99
N TYR A 89 -7.15 -3.66 -12.17
CA TYR A 89 -7.45 -5.06 -12.49
C TYR A 89 -8.22 -5.71 -11.31
N GLY A 90 -8.93 -6.81 -11.56
CA GLY A 90 -9.80 -7.47 -10.58
C GLY A 90 -11.29 -7.33 -10.90
N VAL A 91 -12.16 -7.86 -10.04
CA VAL A 91 -13.62 -7.91 -10.28
C VAL A 91 -14.26 -6.52 -10.45
N ASP A 92 -13.67 -5.49 -9.86
CA ASP A 92 -14.13 -4.11 -9.92
C ASP A 92 -13.47 -3.28 -11.03
N ALA A 93 -12.53 -3.87 -11.78
CA ALA A 93 -11.80 -3.17 -12.83
C ALA A 93 -12.56 -3.16 -14.16
N ARG A 94 -12.44 -2.05 -14.89
CA ARG A 94 -12.98 -1.91 -16.25
C ARG A 94 -11.97 -2.27 -17.35
N MET A 95 -10.90 -3.00 -17.01
CA MET A 95 -9.90 -3.40 -18.00
C MET A 95 -10.44 -4.50 -18.92
N PRO A 96 -10.11 -4.45 -20.23
CA PRO A 96 -10.41 -5.54 -21.14
C PRO A 96 -9.85 -6.87 -20.61
N SER A 97 -10.63 -7.95 -20.75
CA SER A 97 -10.32 -9.26 -20.17
C SER A 97 -8.95 -9.82 -20.56
N TYR A 98 -8.44 -9.51 -21.76
CA TYR A 98 -7.13 -9.97 -22.22
C TYR A 98 -5.95 -9.41 -21.42
N PHE A 99 -6.10 -8.23 -20.78
CA PHE A 99 -5.09 -7.69 -19.88
C PHE A 99 -5.15 -8.34 -18.48
N VAL A 100 -6.33 -8.79 -18.07
CA VAL A 100 -6.52 -9.43 -16.76
C VAL A 100 -5.79 -10.79 -16.72
N ASP A 101 -5.81 -11.54 -17.83
CA ASP A 101 -5.09 -12.82 -17.94
C ASP A 101 -3.56 -12.63 -17.84
N GLU A 102 -2.98 -11.58 -18.40
CA GLU A 102 -1.53 -11.31 -18.28
C GLU A 102 -1.12 -10.99 -16.83
N ILE A 103 -1.97 -10.25 -16.11
CA ILE A 103 -1.73 -9.86 -14.71
C ILE A 103 -1.92 -11.07 -13.79
N ALA A 104 -2.96 -11.88 -14.02
CA ALA A 104 -3.22 -13.12 -13.28
C ALA A 104 -2.08 -14.15 -13.46
N GLN A 105 -1.41 -14.13 -14.63
CA GLN A 105 -0.28 -15.01 -14.94
C GLN A 105 1.08 -14.52 -14.39
N ARG A 106 1.13 -13.45 -13.58
CA ARG A 106 2.38 -12.90 -12.99
C ARG A 106 3.45 -12.56 -14.03
N ARG A 107 3.11 -11.76 -15.04
CA ARG A 107 4.12 -10.89 -15.67
C ARG A 107 4.18 -9.56 -14.93
N ASP A 108 4.53 -9.61 -13.65
CA ASP A 108 4.98 -8.41 -12.96
C ASP A 108 6.26 -7.92 -13.66
N GLY A 109 6.24 -6.66 -14.07
CA GLY A 109 7.11 -6.08 -15.10
C GLY A 109 8.63 -6.24 -14.88
N ALA A 110 9.32 -6.27 -16.02
CA ALA A 110 10.74 -5.94 -16.12
C ALA A 110 11.04 -4.52 -15.61
#